data_AF-A0A2M9P9V1-F1
#
_entry.id   AF-A0A2M9P9V1-F1
#
_cell.length_a   1.000
_cell.length_b   1.000
_cell.length_c   1.000
_cell.angle_alpha   90.00
_cell.angle_beta   90.00
_cell.angle_gamma   90.00
#
_symmetry.space_group_name_H-M   'P 1'
#
loop_
_entity.id
_entity.type
_entity.pdbx_description
1 polymer ?
#
loop_
_entity_poly.entity_id
_entity_poly.type
_entity_poly.pdbx_seq_one_letter_code
_entity_poly.pdbx_strand_id
1 'polypeptide(L)'
;MTPQDFIAKWRAVELKERSAAQSHFNDLCRLLGLEDPTTADPRGDWFAFEKGAAKTSGGEGWADVWRKDCFAWEYKGRHRDLDAAFRQLLNYAVALENPPLLIASDMDRIVIRTHWTNTVQRETTLALDDLRDAAKRDLLRAAFTDPERWKPQKTRQSLTEDAAGRFINLAQRLRDRGHAPQRVAHFVNRLVFCMFAEDVGLLPDRLFMAMLEAARPDPAAFEGHARTLFAAMRSGGLVGFQRVDWFNGGLFDDDEALPLERADVGDLIAAARLDWSQIDPSILGTLFERGLDPAKRSQLGAHYTDRDKIMKSREPGRRRAGCWPSGAEARAGIEAALAREKAAK
;
A
#
# COMPACT_ATOMS: atom_id res chain seq x y z
N MET A 1 -31.19 18.22 -12.82
CA MET A 1 -30.99 18.58 -11.40
C MET A 1 -29.78 19.48 -11.32
N THR A 2 -29.82 20.60 -10.60
CA THR A 2 -28.62 21.45 -10.46
C THR A 2 -27.70 20.92 -9.36
N PRO A 3 -26.40 21.27 -9.35
CA PRO A 3 -25.49 20.92 -8.27
C PRO A 3 -25.96 21.45 -6.91
N GLN A 4 -26.52 22.66 -6.87
CA GLN A 4 -27.06 23.26 -5.65
C GLN A 4 -28.24 22.43 -5.11
N ASP A 5 -29.16 22.01 -5.98
CA ASP A 5 -30.31 21.18 -5.58
C ASP A 5 -29.85 19.81 -5.05
N PHE A 6 -28.86 19.19 -5.71
CA PHE A 6 -28.30 17.91 -5.29
C PHE A 6 -27.71 18.02 -3.89
N ILE A 7 -26.84 19.02 -3.67
CA ILE A 7 -26.19 19.23 -2.37
C ILE A 7 -27.21 19.55 -1.29
N ALA A 8 -28.17 20.44 -1.57
CA ALA A 8 -29.20 20.82 -0.61
C ALA A 8 -30.04 19.61 -0.18
N LYS A 9 -30.45 18.77 -1.15
CA LYS A 9 -31.19 17.53 -0.88
C LYS A 9 -30.38 16.59 0.01
N TRP A 10 -29.20 16.16 -0.44
CA TRP A 10 -28.46 15.09 0.21
C TRP A 10 -27.81 15.49 1.52
N ARG A 11 -27.55 16.79 1.72
CA ARG A 11 -27.14 17.31 3.02
C ARG A 11 -28.22 17.14 4.08
N ALA A 12 -29.49 17.31 3.72
CA ALA A 12 -30.65 17.26 4.62
C ALA A 12 -31.22 15.84 4.87
N VAL A 13 -30.79 14.84 4.09
CA VAL A 13 -31.30 13.48 4.23
C VAL A 13 -30.74 12.80 5.48
N GLU A 14 -31.63 12.29 6.33
CA GLU A 14 -31.34 11.49 7.53
C GLU A 14 -31.75 10.01 7.37
N LEU A 15 -32.15 9.60 6.16
CA LEU A 15 -32.60 8.25 5.86
C LEU A 15 -31.48 7.22 6.06
N LYS A 16 -31.87 5.98 6.41
CA LYS A 16 -30.94 4.84 6.51
C LYS A 16 -30.39 4.50 5.12
N GLU A 17 -29.14 4.02 5.10
CA GLU A 17 -28.37 3.57 3.92
C GLU A 17 -29.23 2.83 2.89
N ARG A 18 -29.84 1.71 3.28
CA ARG A 18 -30.66 0.85 2.41
C ARG A 18 -31.83 1.57 1.75
N SER A 19 -32.37 2.60 2.38
CA SER A 19 -33.54 3.33 1.87
C SER A 19 -33.14 4.50 0.95
N ALA A 20 -31.87 4.90 0.96
CA ALA A 20 -31.40 6.13 0.33
C ALA A 20 -30.43 5.89 -0.83
N ALA A 21 -29.67 4.79 -0.83
CA ALA A 21 -28.59 4.52 -1.78
C ALA A 21 -29.03 4.58 -3.25
N GLN A 22 -30.09 3.87 -3.64
CA GLN A 22 -30.57 3.86 -5.03
C GLN A 22 -31.08 5.25 -5.45
N SER A 23 -31.81 5.95 -4.57
CA SER A 23 -32.25 7.32 -4.87
C SER A 23 -31.07 8.29 -4.99
N HIS A 24 -30.05 8.16 -4.15
CA HIS A 24 -28.83 8.97 -4.22
C HIS A 24 -28.12 8.75 -5.55
N PHE A 25 -27.95 7.49 -5.93
CA PHE A 25 -27.30 7.16 -7.18
C PHE A 25 -28.08 7.65 -8.41
N ASN A 26 -29.40 7.53 -8.42
CA ASN A 26 -30.24 8.05 -9.51
C ASN A 26 -30.14 9.57 -9.64
N ASP A 27 -30.13 10.29 -8.52
CA ASP A 27 -29.91 11.74 -8.53
C ASP A 27 -28.50 12.11 -8.99
N LEU A 28 -27.49 11.28 -8.64
CA LEU A 28 -26.12 11.46 -9.10
C LEU A 28 -26.03 11.28 -10.62
N CYS A 29 -26.68 10.26 -11.20
CA CYS A 29 -26.79 10.11 -12.65
C CYS A 29 -27.42 11.36 -13.30
N ARG A 30 -28.53 11.86 -12.76
CA ARG A 30 -29.17 13.09 -13.25
C ARG A 30 -28.29 14.34 -13.13
N LEU A 31 -27.52 14.46 -12.05
CA LEU A 31 -26.56 15.56 -11.86
C LEU A 31 -25.46 15.52 -12.92
N LEU A 32 -24.99 14.31 -13.25
CA LEU A 32 -23.92 14.09 -14.22
C LEU A 32 -24.43 14.08 -15.68
N GLY A 33 -25.74 14.08 -15.91
CA GLY A 33 -26.34 13.97 -17.24
C GLY A 33 -26.21 12.57 -17.84
N LEU A 34 -26.26 11.54 -16.98
CA LEU A 34 -26.19 10.13 -17.33
C LEU A 34 -27.55 9.46 -17.09
N GLU A 35 -27.82 8.38 -17.83
CA GLU A 35 -28.95 7.50 -17.53
C GLU A 35 -28.66 6.69 -16.25
N ASP A 36 -29.72 6.39 -15.49
CA ASP A 36 -29.65 5.50 -14.34
C ASP A 36 -29.57 4.01 -14.77
N PRO A 37 -29.15 3.08 -13.89
CA PRO A 37 -29.00 1.68 -14.24
C PRO A 37 -30.26 1.05 -14.85
N THR A 38 -31.44 1.35 -14.30
CA THR A 38 -32.70 0.74 -14.73
C THR A 38 -33.12 1.23 -16.11
N THR A 39 -32.91 2.52 -16.40
CA THR A 39 -33.22 3.10 -17.71
C THR A 39 -32.22 2.66 -18.78
N ALA A 40 -30.92 2.71 -18.46
CA ALA A 40 -29.85 2.42 -19.42
C ALA A 40 -29.76 0.93 -19.77
N ASP A 41 -29.98 0.07 -18.79
CA ASP A 41 -29.85 -1.39 -18.95
C ASP A 41 -30.93 -2.13 -18.14
N PRO A 42 -32.16 -2.22 -18.68
CA PRO A 42 -33.27 -2.87 -17.99
C PRO A 42 -33.04 -4.35 -17.65
N ARG A 43 -32.06 -5.01 -18.28
CA ARG A 43 -31.70 -6.42 -18.03
C ARG A 43 -30.59 -6.57 -17.00
N GLY A 44 -29.82 -5.51 -16.75
CA GLY A 44 -28.68 -5.54 -15.83
C GLY A 44 -27.49 -6.36 -16.34
N ASP A 45 -27.34 -6.46 -17.66
CA ASP A 45 -26.25 -7.17 -18.33
C ASP A 45 -24.89 -6.46 -18.15
N TRP A 46 -24.88 -5.13 -18.13
CA TRP A 46 -23.69 -4.28 -18.07
C TRP A 46 -23.83 -3.06 -17.13
N PHE A 47 -25.02 -2.71 -16.64
CA PHE A 47 -25.21 -1.66 -15.62
C PHE A 47 -26.42 -1.98 -14.72
N ALA A 48 -26.18 -2.28 -13.45
CA ALA A 48 -27.23 -2.79 -12.57
C ALA A 48 -27.08 -2.32 -11.12
N PHE A 49 -28.22 -2.24 -10.42
CA PHE A 49 -28.27 -2.25 -8.97
C PHE A 49 -28.16 -3.69 -8.44
N GLU A 50 -27.60 -3.85 -7.24
CA GLU A 50 -27.56 -5.12 -6.49
C GLU A 50 -27.01 -6.29 -7.33
N LYS A 51 -25.94 -6.04 -8.10
CA LYS A 51 -25.33 -7.07 -8.95
C LYS A 51 -24.74 -8.17 -8.07
N GLY A 52 -25.33 -9.35 -8.15
CA GLY A 52 -24.87 -10.54 -7.44
C GLY A 52 -23.45 -10.95 -7.86
N ALA A 53 -22.63 -11.26 -6.87
CA ALA A 53 -21.26 -11.67 -7.02
C ALA A 53 -20.95 -12.81 -6.03
N ALA A 54 -20.49 -13.95 -6.56
CA ALA A 54 -20.01 -15.04 -5.71
C ALA A 54 -18.71 -14.62 -5.00
N LYS A 55 -18.63 -14.83 -3.68
CA LYS A 55 -17.40 -14.56 -2.90
C LYS A 55 -16.30 -15.53 -3.30
N THR A 56 -15.09 -15.00 -3.41
CA THR A 56 -13.86 -15.81 -3.51
C THR A 56 -13.65 -16.74 -2.31
N SER A 57 -14.20 -16.40 -1.13
CA SER A 57 -14.15 -17.20 0.10
C SER A 57 -15.35 -18.15 0.30
N GLY A 58 -16.28 -18.24 -0.65
CA GLY A 58 -17.56 -18.91 -0.50
C GLY A 58 -18.66 -18.01 0.11
N GLY A 59 -19.87 -18.09 -0.47
CA GLY A 59 -21.06 -17.30 -0.11
C GLY A 59 -21.49 -16.30 -1.19
N GLU A 60 -22.73 -15.81 -1.12
CA GLU A 60 -23.26 -14.76 -2.00
C GLU A 60 -23.04 -13.38 -1.40
N GLY A 61 -22.70 -12.41 -2.25
CA GLY A 61 -22.75 -10.99 -1.92
C GLY A 61 -23.09 -10.17 -3.14
N TRP A 62 -23.16 -8.85 -2.97
CA TRP A 62 -23.69 -7.94 -3.98
C TRP A 62 -22.90 -6.66 -3.90
N ALA A 63 -22.63 -6.04 -5.05
CA ALA A 63 -22.29 -4.63 -5.09
C ALA A 63 -23.60 -3.83 -5.23
N ASP A 64 -23.72 -2.72 -4.49
CA ASP A 64 -24.92 -1.87 -4.55
C ASP A 64 -25.17 -1.35 -5.97
N VAL A 65 -24.10 -0.95 -6.66
CA VAL A 65 -24.15 -0.62 -8.08
C VAL A 65 -22.94 -1.18 -8.80
N TRP A 66 -23.14 -1.72 -9.99
CA TRP A 66 -22.07 -2.21 -10.83
C TRP A 66 -22.28 -1.76 -12.26
N ARG A 67 -21.20 -1.29 -12.89
CA ARG A 67 -21.15 -1.00 -14.32
C ARG A 67 -19.94 -1.70 -14.92
N LYS A 68 -20.19 -2.59 -15.89
CA LYS A 68 -19.17 -3.37 -16.59
C LYS A 68 -18.07 -2.47 -17.14
N ASP A 69 -16.82 -2.92 -16.99
CA ASP A 69 -15.60 -2.23 -17.42
C ASP A 69 -15.38 -0.83 -16.81
N CYS A 70 -16.21 -0.40 -15.86
CA CYS A 70 -16.16 0.95 -15.29
C CYS A 70 -15.93 0.91 -13.78
N PHE A 71 -16.90 0.39 -13.02
CA PHE A 71 -16.80 0.40 -11.56
C PHE A 71 -17.64 -0.67 -10.88
N ALA A 72 -17.26 -0.98 -9.65
CA ALA A 72 -18.17 -1.48 -8.63
C ALA A 72 -18.31 -0.43 -7.52
N TRP A 73 -19.53 -0.22 -7.05
CA TRP A 73 -19.88 0.82 -6.09
C TRP A 73 -20.58 0.21 -4.88
N GLU A 74 -20.12 0.59 -3.69
CA GLU A 74 -20.68 0.16 -2.41
C GLU A 74 -21.02 1.39 -1.56
N TYR A 75 -22.23 1.42 -1.02
CA TYR A 75 -22.68 2.41 -0.05
C TYR A 75 -22.40 1.97 1.37
N LYS A 76 -22.28 2.96 2.25
CA LYS A 76 -22.32 2.80 3.70
C LYS A 76 -23.21 3.90 4.28
N GLY A 77 -23.67 3.69 5.51
CA GLY A 77 -24.37 4.73 6.26
C GLY A 77 -23.52 5.99 6.41
N ARG A 78 -24.18 7.13 6.61
CA ARG A 78 -23.51 8.43 6.74
C ARG A 78 -22.42 8.40 7.81
N HIS A 79 -21.24 8.93 7.48
CA HIS A 79 -20.05 8.97 8.35
C HIS A 79 -19.51 7.61 8.81
N ARG A 80 -19.87 6.51 8.13
CA ARG A 80 -19.30 5.18 8.40
C ARG A 80 -17.91 5.02 7.80
N ASP A 81 -17.27 3.92 8.20
CA ASP A 81 -15.99 3.47 7.67
C ASP A 81 -16.14 2.98 6.22
N LEU A 82 -15.56 3.74 5.28
CA LEU A 82 -15.54 3.40 3.86
C LEU A 82 -14.45 2.35 3.53
N ASP A 83 -13.46 2.11 4.39
CA ASP A 83 -12.50 1.01 4.21
C ASP A 83 -13.16 -0.36 4.35
N ALA A 84 -14.23 -0.45 5.15
CA ALA A 84 -15.08 -1.64 5.19
C ALA A 84 -15.75 -1.91 3.83
N ALA A 85 -16.25 -0.87 3.15
CA ALA A 85 -16.85 -0.97 1.83
C ALA A 85 -15.82 -1.44 0.79
N PHE A 86 -14.60 -0.89 0.82
CA PHE A 86 -13.54 -1.33 -0.08
C PHE A 86 -13.12 -2.78 0.12
N ARG A 87 -13.02 -3.24 1.38
CA ARG A 87 -12.76 -4.65 1.67
C ARG A 87 -13.85 -5.56 1.10
N GLN A 88 -15.11 -5.13 1.12
CA GLN A 88 -16.21 -5.86 0.47
C GLN A 88 -16.00 -5.90 -1.04
N LEU A 89 -15.84 -4.75 -1.69
CA LEU A 89 -15.61 -4.66 -3.13
C LEU A 89 -14.44 -5.52 -3.61
N LEU A 90 -13.32 -5.54 -2.88
CA LEU A 90 -12.16 -6.39 -3.20
C LEU A 90 -12.48 -7.89 -3.16
N ASN A 91 -13.32 -8.35 -2.22
CA ASN A 91 -13.70 -9.76 -2.11
C ASN A 91 -14.51 -10.26 -3.32
N TYR A 92 -15.25 -9.36 -3.96
CA TYR A 92 -16.11 -9.65 -5.11
C TYR A 92 -15.52 -9.20 -6.45
N ALA A 93 -14.37 -8.49 -6.45
CA ALA A 93 -13.81 -7.85 -7.65
C ALA A 93 -13.72 -8.81 -8.85
N VAL A 94 -13.23 -10.04 -8.63
CA VAL A 94 -13.14 -11.07 -9.68
C VAL A 94 -14.52 -11.45 -10.24
N ALA A 95 -15.51 -11.63 -9.37
CA ALA A 95 -16.88 -11.96 -9.77
C ALA A 95 -17.60 -10.79 -10.46
N LEU A 96 -17.14 -9.57 -10.23
CA LEU A 96 -17.60 -8.34 -10.89
C LEU A 96 -16.78 -7.99 -12.15
N GLU A 97 -16.02 -8.95 -12.69
CA GLU A 97 -15.16 -8.81 -13.87
C GLU A 97 -13.96 -7.85 -13.70
N ASN A 98 -13.44 -7.72 -12.48
CA ASN A 98 -12.30 -6.87 -12.10
C ASN A 98 -12.45 -5.41 -12.61
N PRO A 99 -13.47 -4.68 -12.13
CA PRO A 99 -13.71 -3.32 -12.60
C PRO A 99 -12.53 -2.41 -12.28
N PRO A 100 -12.17 -1.46 -13.16
CA PRO A 100 -11.00 -0.61 -12.99
C PRO A 100 -11.14 0.38 -11.83
N LEU A 101 -12.36 0.66 -11.36
CA LEU A 101 -12.62 1.53 -10.23
C LEU A 101 -13.44 0.81 -9.16
N LEU A 102 -13.00 0.94 -7.92
CA LEU A 102 -13.79 0.58 -6.74
C LEU A 102 -14.24 1.88 -6.10
N ILE A 103 -15.54 2.05 -5.87
CA ILE A 103 -16.10 3.31 -5.38
C ILE A 103 -16.89 3.04 -4.11
N ALA A 104 -16.58 3.77 -3.05
CA ALA A 104 -17.30 3.72 -1.79
C ALA A 104 -17.99 5.07 -1.54
N SER A 105 -19.22 5.07 -1.04
CA SER A 105 -19.93 6.31 -0.72
C SER A 105 -20.72 6.23 0.58
N ASP A 106 -20.67 7.28 1.38
CA ASP A 106 -21.56 7.47 2.54
C ASP A 106 -22.66 8.51 2.28
N MET A 107 -22.91 8.83 0.99
CA MET A 107 -23.79 9.90 0.49
C MET A 107 -23.35 11.34 0.81
N ASP A 108 -22.31 11.52 1.63
CA ASP A 108 -21.68 12.81 1.89
C ASP A 108 -20.31 12.91 1.16
N ARG A 109 -19.64 11.77 1.03
CA ARG A 109 -18.35 11.59 0.39
C ARG A 109 -18.42 10.43 -0.59
N ILE A 110 -17.78 10.61 -1.73
CA ILE A 110 -17.54 9.60 -2.75
C ILE A 110 -16.03 9.37 -2.79
N VAL A 111 -15.59 8.17 -2.41
CA VAL A 111 -14.17 7.78 -2.42
C VAL A 111 -13.96 6.80 -3.56
N ILE A 112 -13.05 7.13 -4.47
CA ILE A 112 -12.76 6.38 -5.69
C ILE A 112 -11.35 5.84 -5.59
N ARG A 113 -11.20 4.52 -5.67
CA ARG A 113 -9.91 3.82 -5.70
C ARG A 113 -9.69 3.18 -7.06
N THR A 114 -8.53 3.44 -7.65
CA THR A 114 -8.10 2.82 -8.91
C THR A 114 -7.69 1.36 -8.66
N HIS A 115 -8.16 0.43 -9.50
CA HIS A 115 -7.98 -1.02 -9.35
C HIS A 115 -7.41 -1.67 -10.62
N TRP A 116 -6.35 -1.08 -11.18
CA TRP A 116 -5.53 -1.75 -12.20
C TRP A 116 -4.41 -2.54 -11.50
N THR A 117 -4.08 -3.72 -12.02
CA THR A 117 -3.10 -4.63 -11.42
C THR A 117 -1.65 -4.12 -11.48
N ASN A 118 -1.32 -3.32 -12.49
CA ASN A 118 0.06 -2.91 -12.80
C ASN A 118 0.37 -1.43 -12.53
N THR A 119 -0.54 -0.70 -11.88
CA THR A 119 -0.37 0.72 -11.57
C THR A 119 -0.37 0.96 -10.07
N VAL A 120 0.23 2.07 -9.63
CA VAL A 120 0.13 2.53 -8.25
C VAL A 120 -1.32 2.87 -7.94
N GLN A 121 -1.94 2.24 -6.95
CA GLN A 121 -3.31 2.56 -6.59
C GLN A 121 -3.40 4.01 -6.11
N ARG A 122 -4.37 4.75 -6.63
CA ARG A 122 -4.69 6.11 -6.25
C ARG A 122 -6.08 6.14 -5.62
N GLU A 123 -6.18 6.85 -4.52
CA GLU A 123 -7.46 7.21 -3.90
C GLU A 123 -7.78 8.67 -4.22
N THR A 124 -9.06 8.97 -4.46
CA THR A 124 -9.57 10.34 -4.59
C THR A 124 -10.90 10.44 -3.88
N THR A 125 -11.04 11.45 -3.02
CA THR A 125 -12.26 11.73 -2.27
C THR A 125 -12.92 12.98 -2.82
N LEU A 126 -14.22 12.88 -3.11
CA LEU A 126 -15.09 13.99 -3.50
C LEU A 126 -16.16 14.16 -2.43
N ALA A 127 -16.19 15.32 -1.76
CA ALA A 127 -17.28 15.69 -0.86
C ALA A 127 -18.49 16.24 -1.64
N LEU A 128 -19.67 16.33 -1.03
CA LEU A 128 -20.84 16.96 -1.68
C LEU A 128 -20.53 18.36 -2.22
N ASP A 129 -19.84 19.20 -1.45
CA ASP A 129 -19.51 20.57 -1.86
C ASP A 129 -18.57 20.62 -3.07
N ASP A 130 -17.76 19.58 -3.28
CA ASP A 130 -16.88 19.46 -4.43
C ASP A 130 -17.66 19.33 -5.74
N LEU A 131 -18.89 18.80 -5.67
CA LEU A 131 -19.76 18.65 -6.84
C LEU A 131 -20.28 20.00 -7.35
N ARG A 132 -19.99 21.14 -6.70
CA ARG A 132 -20.21 22.48 -7.30
C ARG A 132 -19.25 22.75 -8.45
N ASP A 133 -18.05 22.17 -8.39
CA ASP A 133 -17.02 22.32 -9.42
C ASP A 133 -17.35 21.47 -10.65
N ALA A 134 -17.43 22.11 -11.82
CA ALA A 134 -17.68 21.43 -13.08
C ALA A 134 -16.59 20.42 -13.44
N ALA A 135 -15.32 20.73 -13.16
CA ALA A 135 -14.20 19.84 -13.48
C ALA A 135 -14.25 18.56 -12.64
N LYS A 136 -14.65 18.66 -11.36
CA LYS A 136 -14.83 17.49 -10.49
C LYS A 136 -16.03 16.64 -10.93
N ARG A 137 -17.13 17.27 -11.37
CA ARG A 137 -18.27 16.54 -11.97
C ARG A 137 -17.86 15.86 -13.27
N ASP A 138 -17.09 16.51 -14.14
CA ASP A 138 -16.62 15.91 -15.39
C ASP A 138 -15.67 14.74 -15.13
N LEU A 139 -14.80 14.85 -14.11
CA LEU A 139 -13.95 13.75 -13.67
C LEU A 139 -14.78 12.59 -13.11
N LEU A 140 -15.78 12.86 -12.28
CA LEU A 140 -16.70 11.82 -11.78
C LEU A 140 -17.51 11.19 -12.93
N ARG A 141 -17.97 11.97 -13.91
CA ARG A 141 -18.62 11.44 -15.13
C ARG A 141 -17.69 10.50 -15.88
N ALA A 142 -16.39 10.80 -15.97
CA ALA A 142 -15.42 9.93 -16.61
C ALA A 142 -15.33 8.55 -15.93
N ALA A 143 -15.63 8.42 -14.63
CA ALA A 143 -15.70 7.09 -13.98
C ALA A 143 -16.78 6.19 -14.61
N PHE A 144 -17.82 6.77 -15.20
CA PHE A 144 -18.91 6.05 -15.86
C PHE A 144 -18.68 5.81 -17.35
N THR A 145 -17.95 6.71 -18.04
CA THR A 145 -17.89 6.73 -19.50
C THR A 145 -16.50 6.51 -20.08
N ASP A 146 -15.44 6.84 -19.33
CA ASP A 146 -14.05 6.80 -19.77
C ASP A 146 -13.12 6.56 -18.55
N PRO A 147 -13.19 5.36 -17.94
CA PRO A 147 -12.46 5.05 -16.70
C PRO A 147 -10.94 5.09 -16.90
N GLU A 148 -10.42 4.96 -18.12
CA GLU A 148 -8.99 5.08 -18.39
C GLU A 148 -8.43 6.48 -18.04
N ARG A 149 -9.26 7.53 -17.98
CA ARG A 149 -8.83 8.85 -17.44
C ARG A 149 -8.43 8.81 -15.98
N TRP A 150 -8.91 7.83 -15.22
CA TRP A 150 -8.54 7.60 -13.83
C TRP A 150 -7.26 6.77 -13.69
N LYS A 151 -6.78 6.16 -14.78
CA LYS A 151 -5.64 5.27 -14.74
C LYS A 151 -4.38 6.04 -14.33
N PRO A 152 -3.72 5.61 -13.25
CA PRO A 152 -2.47 6.22 -12.83
C PRO A 152 -1.41 6.06 -13.92
N GLN A 153 -0.76 7.17 -14.28
CA GLN A 153 0.31 7.17 -15.30
C GLN A 153 1.59 6.50 -14.80
N LYS A 154 1.82 6.50 -13.47
CA LYS A 154 2.97 5.82 -12.87
C LYS A 154 2.67 4.33 -12.66
N THR A 155 3.47 3.50 -13.32
CA THR A 155 3.48 2.04 -13.10
C THR A 155 4.28 1.68 -11.86
N ARG A 156 4.03 0.50 -11.29
CA ARG A 156 4.86 -0.04 -10.19
C ARG A 156 6.32 -0.20 -10.59
N GLN A 157 6.57 -0.57 -11.84
CA GLN A 157 7.91 -0.67 -12.40
C GLN A 157 8.62 0.70 -12.38
N SER A 158 7.99 1.75 -12.92
CA SER A 158 8.58 3.09 -12.92
C SER A 158 8.84 3.61 -11.50
N LEU A 159 7.93 3.36 -10.55
CA LEU A 159 8.14 3.74 -9.16
C LEU A 159 9.32 2.98 -8.52
N THR A 160 9.48 1.70 -8.87
CA THR A 160 10.58 0.87 -8.38
C THR A 160 11.92 1.27 -9.02
N GLU A 161 11.93 1.61 -10.31
CA GLU A 161 13.11 2.14 -11.01
C GLU A 161 13.52 3.52 -10.48
N ASP A 162 12.55 4.41 -10.20
CA ASP A 162 12.77 5.71 -9.56
C ASP A 162 13.46 5.52 -8.19
N ALA A 163 12.97 4.58 -7.37
CA ALA A 163 13.56 4.27 -6.07
C ALA A 163 14.98 3.71 -6.21
N ALA A 164 15.16 2.69 -7.06
CA ALA A 164 16.45 2.05 -7.29
C ALA A 164 17.51 3.02 -7.80
N GLY A 165 17.16 3.90 -8.75
CA GLY A 165 18.08 4.92 -9.26
C GLY A 165 18.64 5.83 -8.16
N ARG A 166 17.81 6.20 -7.17
CA ARG A 166 18.25 6.98 -6.02
C ARG A 166 19.25 6.23 -5.14
N PHE A 167 19.00 4.95 -4.87
CA PHE A 167 19.94 4.13 -4.09
C PHE A 167 21.23 3.82 -4.83
N ILE A 168 21.18 3.66 -6.16
CA ILE A 168 22.38 3.50 -7.00
C ILE A 168 23.25 4.77 -6.89
N ASN A 169 22.64 5.95 -7.02
CA ASN A 169 23.36 7.23 -6.90
C ASN A 169 23.94 7.41 -5.48
N LEU A 170 23.16 7.10 -4.44
CA LEU A 170 23.63 7.12 -3.05
C LEU A 170 24.84 6.19 -2.84
N ALA A 171 24.74 4.94 -3.32
CA ALA A 171 25.80 3.97 -3.18
C ALA A 171 27.07 4.36 -3.94
N GLN A 172 26.93 4.95 -5.13
CA GLN A 172 28.06 5.52 -5.87
C GLN A 172 28.74 6.63 -5.07
N ARG A 173 27.98 7.64 -4.59
CA ARG A 173 28.55 8.73 -3.79
C ARG A 173 29.26 8.24 -2.52
N LEU A 174 28.68 7.26 -1.82
CA LEU A 174 29.33 6.66 -0.65
C LEU A 174 30.64 5.94 -1.00
N ARG A 175 30.69 5.20 -2.12
CA ARG A 175 31.92 4.55 -2.58
C ARG A 175 32.98 5.57 -3.01
N ASP A 176 32.57 6.64 -3.69
CA ASP A 176 33.47 7.72 -4.10
C ASP A 176 34.09 8.44 -2.88
N ARG A 177 33.37 8.48 -1.76
CA ARG A 177 33.87 8.94 -0.44
C ARG A 177 34.74 7.90 0.28
N GLY A 178 35.07 6.77 -0.34
CA GLY A 178 36.00 5.76 0.18
C GLY A 178 35.37 4.68 1.04
N HIS A 179 34.04 4.60 1.14
CA HIS A 179 33.38 3.52 1.89
C HIS A 179 33.45 2.19 1.12
N ALA A 180 33.78 1.11 1.81
CA ALA A 180 33.91 -0.22 1.21
C ALA A 180 32.56 -0.69 0.62
N PRO A 181 32.54 -1.32 -0.58
CA PRO A 181 31.30 -1.71 -1.26
C PRO A 181 30.35 -2.57 -0.41
N GLN A 182 30.90 -3.49 0.38
CA GLN A 182 30.10 -4.35 1.27
C GLN A 182 29.42 -3.55 2.39
N ARG A 183 30.12 -2.58 2.99
CA ARG A 183 29.56 -1.69 4.02
C ARG A 183 28.46 -0.81 3.43
N VAL A 184 28.67 -0.27 2.23
CA VAL A 184 27.68 0.52 1.51
C VAL A 184 26.44 -0.31 1.19
N ALA A 185 26.60 -1.53 0.68
CA ALA A 185 25.48 -2.42 0.37
C ALA A 185 24.66 -2.76 1.61
N HIS A 186 25.31 -3.11 2.72
CA HIS A 186 24.64 -3.41 4.00
C HIS A 186 23.87 -2.20 4.52
N PHE A 187 24.51 -1.02 4.50
CA PHE A 187 23.88 0.22 4.92
C PHE A 187 22.66 0.58 4.04
N VAL A 188 22.77 0.47 2.71
CA VAL A 188 21.64 0.70 1.80
C VAL A 188 20.49 -0.27 2.07
N ASN A 189 20.78 -1.55 2.32
CA ASN A 189 19.75 -2.53 2.67
C ASN A 189 18.99 -2.17 3.95
N ARG A 190 19.68 -1.61 4.96
CA ARG A 190 19.02 -1.09 6.17
C ARG A 190 18.08 0.06 5.87
N LEU A 191 18.49 1.02 5.03
CA LEU A 191 17.65 2.16 4.65
C LEU A 191 16.38 1.70 3.92
N VAL A 192 16.53 0.78 2.97
CA VAL A 192 15.42 0.16 2.23
C VAL A 192 14.47 -0.55 3.19
N PHE A 193 15.02 -1.33 4.13
CA PHE A 193 14.22 -2.01 5.12
C PHE A 193 13.44 -1.04 6.01
N CYS A 194 14.05 0.05 6.48
CA CYS A 194 13.37 1.06 7.28
C CYS A 194 12.19 1.70 6.53
N MET A 195 12.36 2.03 5.24
CA MET A 195 11.27 2.58 4.44
C MET A 195 10.12 1.58 4.27
N PHE A 196 10.44 0.31 4.01
CA PHE A 196 9.41 -0.74 3.91
C PHE A 196 8.71 -0.98 5.26
N ALA A 197 9.48 -1.08 6.35
CA ALA A 197 8.97 -1.32 7.70
C ALA A 197 8.04 -0.20 8.17
N GLU A 198 8.33 1.05 7.80
CA GLU A 198 7.48 2.19 8.07
C GLU A 198 6.12 2.07 7.36
N ASP A 199 6.11 1.82 6.04
CA ASP A 199 4.86 1.79 5.26
C ASP A 199 3.97 0.59 5.57
N VAL A 200 4.54 -0.55 6.00
CA VAL A 200 3.74 -1.71 6.45
C VAL A 200 3.35 -1.65 7.93
N GLY A 201 3.72 -0.58 8.64
CA GLY A 201 3.34 -0.31 10.03
C GLY A 201 4.15 -1.06 11.09
N LEU A 202 5.35 -1.54 10.76
CA LEU A 202 6.29 -2.12 11.72
C LEU A 202 7.11 -1.06 12.46
N LEU A 203 7.44 0.06 11.79
CA LEU A 203 7.97 1.24 12.45
C LEU A 203 6.83 2.24 12.72
N PRO A 204 6.69 2.76 13.95
CA PRO A 204 5.59 3.64 14.31
C PRO A 204 5.75 5.05 13.71
N ASP A 205 4.63 5.75 13.57
CA ASP A 205 4.55 7.22 13.43
C ASP A 205 5.45 7.87 12.38
N ARG A 206 5.73 7.15 11.28
CA ARG A 206 6.67 7.59 10.25
C ARG A 206 8.04 8.02 10.79
N LEU A 207 8.54 7.25 11.75
CA LEU A 207 9.76 7.52 12.51
C LEU A 207 11.00 7.71 11.63
N PHE A 208 11.15 6.90 10.58
CA PHE A 208 12.29 6.97 9.68
C PHE A 208 12.22 8.22 8.78
N MET A 209 11.03 8.54 8.25
CA MET A 209 10.82 9.79 7.51
C MET A 209 11.07 11.03 8.41
N ALA A 210 10.58 11.01 9.65
CA ALA A 210 10.81 12.09 10.61
C ALA A 210 12.31 12.28 10.91
N MET A 211 13.06 11.18 11.06
CA MET A 211 14.50 11.20 11.23
C MET A 211 15.23 11.84 10.03
N LEU A 212 14.83 11.50 8.80
CA LEU A 212 15.41 12.07 7.59
C LEU A 212 15.13 13.58 7.48
N GLU A 213 13.90 14.01 7.76
CA GLU A 213 13.53 15.43 7.73
C GLU A 213 14.26 16.24 8.81
N ALA A 214 14.50 15.64 10.00
CA ALA A 214 15.32 16.25 11.06
C ALA A 214 16.79 16.42 10.65
N ALA A 215 17.34 15.48 9.89
CA ALA A 215 18.70 15.56 9.37
C ALA A 215 18.84 16.45 8.11
N ARG A 216 17.74 16.92 7.52
CA ARG A 216 17.77 17.77 6.33
C ARG A 216 18.51 19.11 6.52
N PRO A 217 18.28 19.90 7.59
CA PRO A 217 19.07 21.11 7.85
C PRO A 217 20.53 20.79 8.19
N ASP A 218 20.77 19.71 8.94
CA ASP A 218 22.09 19.25 9.40
C ASP A 218 22.34 17.76 9.05
N PRO A 219 22.88 17.48 7.84
CA PRO A 219 23.10 16.10 7.39
C PRO A 219 24.04 15.29 8.28
N ALA A 220 24.94 15.93 9.02
CA ALA A 220 25.86 15.24 9.92
C ALA A 220 25.13 14.56 11.10
N ALA A 221 23.97 15.10 11.51
CA ALA A 221 23.14 14.51 12.55
C ALA A 221 22.51 13.19 12.14
N PHE A 222 22.40 12.91 10.83
CA PHE A 222 21.80 11.67 10.31
C PHE A 222 22.46 10.43 10.92
N GLU A 223 23.79 10.39 10.96
CA GLU A 223 24.52 9.20 11.41
C GLU A 223 24.12 8.84 12.85
N GLY A 224 24.16 9.81 13.76
CA GLY A 224 23.79 9.59 15.17
C GLY A 224 22.34 9.13 15.35
N HIS A 225 21.41 9.70 14.59
CA HIS A 225 20.01 9.29 14.63
C HIS A 225 19.81 7.88 14.06
N ALA A 226 20.42 7.58 12.92
CA ALA A 226 20.33 6.27 12.27
C ALA A 226 20.94 5.17 13.16
N ARG A 227 22.09 5.41 13.80
CA ARG A 227 22.68 4.47 14.78
C ARG A 227 21.72 4.17 15.92
N THR A 228 21.05 5.20 16.45
CA THR A 228 20.06 5.04 17.53
C THR A 228 18.89 4.16 17.08
N LEU A 229 18.37 4.40 15.87
CA LEU A 229 17.30 3.59 15.29
C LEU A 229 17.76 2.14 15.07
N PHE A 230 18.92 1.92 14.45
CA PHE A 230 19.44 0.58 14.17
C PHE A 230 19.72 -0.22 15.44
N ALA A 231 20.24 0.42 16.49
CA ALA A 231 20.40 -0.21 17.81
C ALA A 231 19.06 -0.63 18.43
N ALA A 232 18.02 0.21 18.31
CA ALA A 232 16.68 -0.14 18.75
C ALA A 232 16.09 -1.28 17.91
N MET A 233 16.30 -1.29 16.60
CA MET A 233 15.87 -2.39 15.73
C MET A 233 16.62 -3.70 16.01
N ARG A 234 17.86 -3.63 16.51
CA ARG A 234 18.68 -4.78 16.91
C ARG A 234 18.22 -5.47 18.19
N SER A 235 17.67 -4.73 19.15
CA SER A 235 17.44 -5.26 20.51
C SER A 235 16.07 -4.95 21.12
N GLY A 236 15.26 -4.18 20.38
CA GLY A 236 14.09 -3.49 20.93
C GLY A 236 14.53 -2.28 21.74
N GLY A 237 13.74 -1.22 21.75
CA GLY A 237 14.11 -0.04 22.52
C GLY A 237 13.26 1.18 22.27
N LEU A 238 13.80 2.32 22.69
CA LEU A 238 13.19 3.63 22.47
C LEU A 238 14.04 4.43 21.48
N VAL A 239 13.37 5.06 20.51
CA VAL A 239 13.95 6.10 19.66
C VAL A 239 13.19 7.38 19.98
N GLY A 240 13.84 8.28 20.71
CA GLY A 240 13.12 9.36 21.40
C GLY A 240 12.10 8.78 22.38
N PHE A 241 10.81 9.06 22.15
CA PHE A 241 9.70 8.52 22.96
C PHE A 241 8.97 7.35 22.28
N GLN A 242 9.36 7.00 21.05
CA GLN A 242 8.72 5.95 20.26
C GLN A 242 9.31 4.59 20.59
N ARG A 243 8.45 3.57 20.76
CA ARG A 243 8.89 2.19 21.00
C ARG A 243 9.10 1.48 19.66
N VAL A 244 10.30 0.93 19.50
CA VAL A 244 10.68 0.14 18.33
C VAL A 244 10.89 -1.30 18.75
N ASP A 245 10.25 -2.23 18.04
CA ASP A 245 10.40 -3.66 18.26
C ASP A 245 11.74 -4.18 17.75
N TRP A 246 12.14 -5.34 18.26
CA TRP A 246 13.32 -6.04 17.78
C TRP A 246 13.03 -6.79 16.47
N PHE A 247 13.95 -6.66 15.50
CA PHE A 247 13.89 -7.35 14.23
C PHE A 247 14.90 -8.51 14.17
N ASN A 248 14.39 -9.72 13.97
CA ASN A 248 15.16 -10.93 13.77
C ASN A 248 15.57 -11.09 12.29
N GLY A 249 16.87 -11.08 11.99
CA GLY A 249 17.30 -11.29 10.60
C GLY A 249 18.79 -11.11 10.29
N GLY A 250 19.61 -10.64 11.23
CA GLY A 250 21.03 -10.37 10.98
C GLY A 250 21.29 -9.08 10.20
N LEU A 251 20.26 -8.40 9.68
CA LEU A 251 20.42 -7.11 8.99
C LEU A 251 20.84 -5.98 9.95
N PHE A 252 20.34 -6.01 11.19
CA PHE A 252 20.67 -5.06 12.27
C PHE A 252 21.52 -5.74 13.35
N ASP A 253 22.48 -6.57 12.96
CA ASP A 253 23.43 -7.23 13.86
C ASP A 253 24.41 -6.27 14.55
N ASP A 254 24.66 -5.12 13.91
CA ASP A 254 25.29 -3.93 14.48
C ASP A 254 24.43 -2.66 14.26
N ASP A 255 24.88 -1.53 14.78
CA ASP A 255 24.23 -0.22 14.67
C ASP A 255 24.92 0.72 13.66
N GLU A 256 25.79 0.19 12.79
CA GLU A 256 26.57 1.01 11.87
C GLU A 256 25.69 1.83 10.91
N ALA A 257 25.93 3.13 10.86
CA ALA A 257 25.39 4.05 9.87
C ALA A 257 26.54 4.81 9.22
N LEU A 258 26.37 5.21 7.95
CA LEU A 258 27.36 6.00 7.23
C LEU A 258 26.99 7.48 7.25
N PRO A 259 27.98 8.39 7.30
CA PRO A 259 27.72 9.82 7.20
C PRO A 259 27.12 10.16 5.84
N LEU A 260 26.13 11.05 5.86
CA LEU A 260 25.42 11.50 4.69
C LEU A 260 25.64 12.99 4.44
N GLU A 261 25.66 13.36 3.17
CA GLU A 261 25.67 14.75 2.73
C GLU A 261 24.25 15.21 2.37
N ARG A 262 24.09 16.52 2.13
CA ARG A 262 22.80 17.15 1.82
C ARG A 262 22.08 16.46 0.64
N ALA A 263 22.81 16.08 -0.41
CA ALA A 263 22.25 15.39 -1.57
C ALA A 263 21.73 13.99 -1.23
N ASP A 264 22.43 13.28 -0.34
CA ASP A 264 22.04 11.93 0.11
C ASP A 264 20.75 11.97 0.91
N VAL A 265 20.65 12.88 1.88
CA VAL A 265 19.44 13.08 2.67
C VAL A 265 18.27 13.49 1.76
N GLY A 266 18.52 14.35 0.76
CA GLY A 266 17.52 14.72 -0.24
C GLY A 266 16.99 13.53 -1.04
N ASP A 267 17.89 12.65 -1.51
CA ASP A 267 17.52 11.44 -2.23
C ASP A 267 16.73 10.46 -1.34
N LEU A 268 17.14 10.29 -0.08
CA LEU A 268 16.45 9.42 0.87
C LEU A 268 15.06 9.93 1.25
N ILE A 269 14.89 11.25 1.46
CA ILE A 269 13.57 11.85 1.70
C ILE A 269 12.67 11.63 0.50
N ALA A 270 13.18 11.83 -0.71
CA ALA A 270 12.39 11.63 -1.91
C ALA A 270 12.02 10.14 -2.12
N ALA A 271 12.92 9.21 -1.78
CA ALA A 271 12.63 7.78 -1.81
C ALA A 271 11.63 7.35 -0.72
N ALA A 272 11.75 7.86 0.51
CA ALA A 272 10.85 7.58 1.62
C ALA A 272 9.43 8.14 1.42
N ARG A 273 9.23 9.09 0.51
CA ARG A 273 7.91 9.60 0.12
C ARG A 273 7.17 8.72 -0.90
N LEU A 274 7.86 7.76 -1.51
CA LEU A 274 7.21 6.78 -2.39
C LEU A 274 6.36 5.84 -1.54
N ASP A 275 5.31 5.27 -2.13
CA ASP A 275 4.51 4.24 -1.48
C ASP A 275 5.22 2.88 -1.62
N TRP A 276 5.95 2.48 -0.58
CA TRP A 276 6.72 1.24 -0.52
C TRP A 276 5.83 -0.01 -0.48
N SER A 277 4.52 0.14 -0.23
CA SER A 277 3.57 -0.97 -0.42
C SER A 277 3.37 -1.34 -1.90
N GLN A 278 3.74 -0.44 -2.82
CA GLN A 278 3.60 -0.61 -4.28
C GLN A 278 4.93 -0.94 -4.98
N ILE A 279 6.04 -0.95 -4.25
CA ILE A 279 7.36 -1.30 -4.78
C ILE A 279 7.47 -2.80 -5.00
N ASP A 280 8.00 -3.21 -6.16
CA ASP A 280 8.23 -4.62 -6.49
C ASP A 280 9.63 -5.06 -6.02
N PRO A 281 9.74 -5.94 -5.00
CA PRO A 281 11.03 -6.35 -4.49
C PRO A 281 11.86 -7.18 -5.47
N SER A 282 11.23 -7.85 -6.45
CA SER A 282 11.96 -8.63 -7.45
C SER A 282 12.78 -7.74 -8.39
N ILE A 283 12.23 -6.57 -8.73
CA ILE A 283 12.89 -5.54 -9.53
C ILE A 283 14.04 -4.92 -8.72
N LEU A 284 13.83 -4.63 -7.43
CA LEU A 284 14.90 -4.15 -6.54
C LEU A 284 16.06 -5.14 -6.45
N GLY A 285 15.79 -6.44 -6.30
CA GLY A 285 16.85 -7.47 -6.25
C GLY A 285 17.76 -7.43 -7.47
N THR A 286 17.18 -7.39 -8.67
CA THR A 286 17.95 -7.33 -9.93
C THR A 286 18.72 -6.02 -10.07
N LEU A 287 18.16 -4.89 -9.61
CA LEU A 287 18.82 -3.58 -9.69
C LEU A 287 19.92 -3.42 -8.65
N PHE A 288 19.76 -4.00 -7.46
CA PHE A 288 20.78 -4.04 -6.41
C PHE A 288 21.95 -4.97 -6.78
N GLU A 289 21.66 -6.14 -7.35
CA GLU A 289 22.68 -7.05 -7.91
C GLU A 289 23.55 -6.37 -8.98
N ARG A 290 22.97 -5.47 -9.78
CA ARG A 290 23.67 -4.77 -10.86
C ARG A 290 24.39 -3.49 -10.40
N GLY A 291 23.87 -2.80 -9.38
CA GLY A 291 24.33 -1.47 -8.98
C GLY A 291 25.26 -1.39 -7.75
N LEU A 292 25.10 -2.31 -6.78
CA LEU A 292 25.79 -2.21 -5.48
C LEU A 292 27.17 -2.87 -5.45
N ASP A 293 27.42 -3.92 -6.22
CA ASP A 293 28.73 -4.58 -6.28
C ASP A 293 29.02 -5.20 -7.67
N PRO A 294 29.83 -4.52 -8.53
CA PRO A 294 30.19 -5.03 -9.84
C PRO A 294 30.91 -6.39 -9.83
N ALA A 295 31.59 -6.74 -8.73
CA ALA A 295 32.36 -7.97 -8.59
C ALA A 295 31.51 -9.17 -8.11
N LYS A 296 30.30 -8.93 -7.60
CA LYS A 296 29.38 -9.96 -7.06
C LYS A 296 28.12 -10.17 -7.89
N ARG A 297 28.17 -9.91 -9.20
CA ARG A 297 27.08 -10.16 -10.18
C ARG A 297 26.49 -11.58 -10.15
N SER A 298 27.17 -12.56 -9.56
CA SER A 298 26.73 -13.96 -9.46
C SER A 298 26.32 -14.40 -8.04
N GLN A 299 26.55 -13.61 -6.99
CA GLN A 299 26.50 -14.08 -5.59
C GLN A 299 25.40 -13.49 -4.72
N LEU A 300 24.55 -12.60 -5.25
CA LEU A 300 23.43 -12.01 -4.49
C LEU A 300 22.05 -12.62 -4.83
N GLY A 301 22.05 -13.76 -5.55
CA GLY A 301 20.85 -14.60 -5.74
C GLY A 301 20.48 -15.46 -4.53
N ALA A 302 21.22 -15.34 -3.42
CA ALA A 302 20.88 -15.96 -2.14
C ALA A 302 20.72 -14.84 -1.10
N HIS A 303 19.54 -14.79 -0.49
CA HIS A 303 19.10 -13.83 0.54
C HIS A 303 18.43 -12.52 0.07
N TYR A 304 17.52 -12.60 -0.91
CA TYR A 304 16.20 -11.99 -0.69
C TYR A 304 15.26 -13.07 -0.11
N THR A 305 15.62 -13.59 1.06
CA THR A 305 14.81 -14.54 1.83
C THR A 305 14.28 -13.82 3.07
N ASP A 306 13.46 -12.80 2.86
CA ASP A 306 12.66 -12.24 3.94
C ASP A 306 11.20 -11.99 3.55
N ARG A 307 10.74 -12.28 2.32
CA ARG A 307 9.30 -12.18 2.01
C ARG A 307 8.45 -13.09 2.92
N ASP A 308 8.89 -14.32 3.17
CA ASP A 308 8.16 -15.28 4.01
C ASP A 308 8.32 -15.00 5.52
N LYS A 309 9.41 -14.33 5.92
CA LYS A 309 9.62 -13.91 7.33
C LYS A 309 8.88 -12.62 7.66
N ILE A 310 8.81 -11.68 6.72
CA ILE A 310 8.03 -10.43 6.83
C ILE A 310 6.53 -10.73 6.89
N MET A 311 6.03 -11.65 6.06
CA MET A 311 4.60 -12.03 6.05
C MET A 311 4.19 -12.88 7.26
N LYS A 312 5.11 -13.59 7.92
CA LYS A 312 4.83 -14.37 9.15
C LYS A 312 4.68 -13.54 10.42
N SER A 313 5.01 -12.24 10.38
CA SER A 313 4.77 -11.32 11.50
C SER A 313 3.29 -10.95 11.69
N ARG A 314 2.39 -11.40 10.80
CA ARG A 314 0.97 -11.01 10.78
C ARG A 314 0.01 -11.96 11.50
N GLU A 315 0.46 -12.96 12.26
CA GLU A 315 -0.48 -13.72 13.11
C GLU A 315 -0.89 -12.90 14.34
N PRO A 316 -2.16 -12.47 14.46
CA PRO A 316 -2.64 -11.79 15.65
C PRO A 316 -3.12 -12.85 16.64
N GLY A 317 -2.39 -13.03 17.74
CA GLY A 317 -2.94 -13.67 18.93
C GLY A 317 -2.12 -14.81 19.52
N ARG A 318 -1.04 -14.47 20.24
CA ARG A 318 -0.77 -15.13 21.52
C ARG A 318 0.10 -14.26 22.43
N ARG A 319 -0.58 -13.44 23.25
CA ARG A 319 -0.01 -13.08 24.56
C ARG A 319 0.10 -14.38 25.35
N ARG A 320 1.31 -14.95 25.48
CA ARG A 320 1.68 -15.74 26.65
C ARG A 320 3.13 -15.47 27.00
N ALA A 321 3.32 -15.07 28.24
CA ALA A 321 4.59 -15.07 28.92
C ALA A 321 5.19 -16.49 28.94
N GLY A 322 6.52 -16.56 28.89
CA GLY A 322 7.30 -17.72 29.30
C GLY A 322 7.75 -18.63 28.15
N CYS A 323 9.08 -18.65 27.95
CA CYS A 323 9.90 -19.71 27.35
C CYS A 323 9.45 -20.30 26.00
N TRP A 324 10.13 -19.91 24.92
CA TRP A 324 10.21 -20.73 23.71
C TRP A 324 11.43 -21.66 23.82
N PRO A 325 11.34 -22.91 23.33
CA PRO A 325 12.37 -23.90 23.56
C PRO A 325 13.63 -23.59 22.75
N SER A 326 14.79 -24.00 23.28
CA SER A 326 16.07 -23.81 22.62
C SER A 326 16.06 -24.38 21.19
N GLY A 327 16.79 -23.73 20.26
CA GLY A 327 16.79 -24.05 18.83
C GLY A 327 17.13 -25.48 18.43
N ALA A 328 17.51 -26.34 19.38
CA ALA A 328 17.69 -27.78 19.18
C ALA A 328 16.35 -28.53 19.01
N GLU A 329 15.29 -28.15 19.73
CA GLU A 329 14.00 -28.84 19.67
C GLU A 329 13.22 -28.49 18.40
N ALA A 330 13.36 -27.25 17.90
CA ALA A 330 12.79 -26.82 16.63
C ALA A 330 13.44 -27.52 15.42
N ARG A 331 14.74 -27.86 15.50
CA ARG A 331 15.46 -28.61 14.44
C ARG A 331 15.02 -30.07 14.40
N ALA A 332 14.86 -30.71 15.55
CA ALA A 332 14.41 -32.11 15.63
C ALA A 332 12.98 -32.30 15.06
N GLY A 333 12.09 -31.32 15.26
CA GLY A 333 10.74 -31.35 14.69
C GLY A 333 10.70 -31.27 13.16
N ILE A 334 11.61 -30.51 12.56
CA ILE A 334 11.70 -30.35 11.10
C ILE A 334 12.32 -31.59 10.45
N GLU A 335 13.36 -32.18 11.05
CA GLU A 335 13.97 -33.41 10.54
C GLU A 335 13.01 -34.61 10.61
N ALA A 336 12.22 -34.73 11.69
CA ALA A 336 11.20 -35.78 11.81
C ALA A 336 10.07 -35.65 10.78
N ALA A 337 9.69 -34.42 10.41
CA ALA A 337 8.69 -34.16 9.37
C ALA A 337 9.21 -34.52 7.97
N LEU A 338 10.46 -34.16 7.66
CA LEU A 338 11.11 -34.49 6.39
C LEU A 338 11.38 -36.00 6.23
N ALA A 339 11.64 -36.71 7.33
CA ALA A 339 11.79 -38.16 7.32
C ALA A 339 10.47 -38.90 7.04
N ARG A 340 9.33 -38.39 7.53
CA ARG A 340 7.99 -38.96 7.26
C ARG A 340 7.56 -38.77 5.82
N GLU A 341 7.91 -37.64 5.20
CA GLU A 341 7.57 -37.35 3.80
C GLU A 341 8.38 -38.20 2.81
N LYS A 342 9.63 -38.55 3.16
CA LYS A 342 10.45 -39.49 2.38
C LYS A 342 10.02 -40.96 2.49
N ALA A 343 9.33 -41.34 3.57
CA ALA A 343 8.82 -42.70 3.75
C ALA A 343 7.44 -42.94 3.12
N ALA A 344 6.81 -41.88 2.60
CA ALA A 344 5.48 -41.91 1.96
C ALA A 344 5.53 -41.83 0.42
N LYS A 345 6.72 -41.90 -0.17
CA LYS A 345 6.98 -42.17 -1.59
C LYS A 345 7.77 -43.47 -1.69
#